data_AF-A0A4Q5QWE6-F1
#
_entry.id   AF-A0A4Q5QWE6-F1
#
_cell.length_a   1.000
_cell.length_b   1.000
_cell.length_c   1.000
_cell.angle_alpha   90.00
_cell.angle_beta   90.00
_cell.angle_gamma   90.00
#
_symmetry.space_group_name_H-M   'P 1'
#
loop_
_entity.id
_entity.type
_entity.pdbx_description
1 polymer ?
#
loop_
_entity_poly.entity_id
_entity_poly.type
_entity_poly.pdbx_seq_one_letter_code
_entity_poly.pdbx_strand_id
1 'polypeptide(L)'
;MYKFFLILICISHAITVSAEDGYRLWLRYDRVKNGALVAQYRNAISGVFAPDTSLIFASARQELLTGLSGLLDVKYTLATRPGNGTVVVATKSRLPQDIPATAAEYERLGDEGYAIVSISNRDKKITLITANTD
;
A
#
# COMPACT_ATOMS: atom_id res chain seq x y z
N MET A 1 -44.85 -9.46 -30.87
CA MET A 1 -43.90 -8.33 -30.73
C MET A 1 -43.33 -8.19 -29.32
N TYR A 2 -44.12 -8.27 -28.24
CA TYR A 2 -43.61 -8.19 -26.85
C TYR A 2 -42.60 -9.28 -26.46
N LYS A 3 -42.74 -10.50 -26.98
CA LYS A 3 -41.79 -11.61 -26.75
C LYS A 3 -40.38 -11.32 -27.30
N PHE A 4 -40.29 -10.64 -28.45
CA PHE A 4 -39.00 -10.29 -29.06
C PHE A 4 -38.34 -9.12 -28.31
N PHE A 5 -39.14 -8.18 -27.82
CA PHE A 5 -38.71 -7.07 -26.97
C PHE A 5 -38.16 -7.56 -25.61
N LEU A 6 -38.81 -8.54 -24.99
CA LEU A 6 -38.36 -9.16 -23.73
C LEU A 6 -37.02 -9.92 -23.88
N ILE A 7 -36.82 -10.60 -25.01
CA ILE A 7 -35.56 -11.30 -25.31
C ILE A 7 -34.42 -10.28 -25.51
N LEU A 8 -34.68 -9.17 -26.22
CA LEU A 8 -33.70 -8.11 -26.44
C LEU A 8 -33.24 -7.44 -25.13
N ILE A 9 -34.17 -7.25 -24.18
CA ILE A 9 -33.87 -6.70 -22.84
C ILE A 9 -33.04 -7.67 -21.98
N CYS A 10 -33.27 -8.98 -22.07
CA CYS A 10 -32.46 -9.95 -21.34
C CYS A 10 -31.02 -10.03 -21.88
N ILE A 11 -30.84 -9.96 -23.20
CA ILE A 11 -29.52 -10.00 -23.83
C ILE A 11 -28.71 -8.74 -23.50
N SER A 12 -29.35 -7.57 -23.40
CA SER A 12 -28.64 -6.33 -23.04
C SER A 12 -28.15 -6.31 -21.58
N HIS A 13 -28.84 -6.99 -20.67
CA HIS A 13 -28.43 -7.11 -19.25
C HIS A 13 -27.39 -8.20 -18.99
N ALA A 14 -27.24 -9.18 -19.89
CA ALA A 14 -26.25 -10.25 -19.73
C ALA A 14 -24.82 -9.79 -20.05
N ILE A 15 -24.65 -8.72 -20.85
CA ILE A 15 -23.35 -8.24 -21.34
C ILE A 15 -22.64 -7.34 -20.31
N THR A 16 -23.34 -6.88 -19.27
CA THR A 16 -22.80 -5.95 -18.27
C THR A 16 -22.28 -6.63 -17.00
N VAL A 17 -22.36 -7.96 -16.89
CA VAL A 17 -21.85 -8.68 -15.72
C VAL A 17 -20.35 -8.94 -15.90
N SER A 18 -19.52 -8.03 -15.39
CA SER A 18 -18.09 -8.29 -15.21
C SER A 18 -17.90 -8.90 -13.82
N ALA A 19 -17.85 -10.23 -13.77
CA ALA A 19 -17.47 -10.95 -12.56
C ALA A 19 -15.95 -10.84 -12.36
N GLU A 20 -15.50 -10.91 -11.11
CA GLU A 20 -14.08 -11.08 -10.82
C GLU A 20 -13.58 -12.36 -11.52
N ASP A 21 -12.57 -12.25 -12.36
CA ASP A 21 -11.98 -13.36 -13.13
C ASP A 21 -11.03 -14.23 -12.29
N GLY A 22 -10.76 -13.83 -11.05
CA GLY A 22 -9.89 -14.52 -10.11
C GLY A 22 -8.39 -14.30 -10.34
N TYR A 23 -7.99 -13.57 -11.38
CA TYR A 23 -6.58 -13.38 -11.73
C TYR A 23 -5.77 -12.73 -10.60
N ARG A 24 -6.35 -11.72 -9.94
CA ARG A 24 -5.71 -10.96 -8.86
C ARG A 24 -5.63 -11.72 -7.52
N LEU A 25 -6.31 -12.86 -7.41
CA LEU A 25 -6.43 -13.64 -6.18
C LEU A 25 -6.75 -12.74 -4.98
N TRP A 26 -5.88 -12.70 -3.97
CA TRP A 26 -6.05 -11.89 -2.76
C TRP A 26 -5.52 -10.45 -2.90
N LEU A 27 -4.71 -10.13 -3.93
CA LEU A 27 -4.13 -8.81 -4.16
C LEU A 27 -5.06 -7.91 -4.98
N ARG A 28 -6.31 -7.80 -4.54
CA ARG A 28 -7.35 -7.05 -5.27
C ARG A 28 -7.15 -5.54 -5.20
N TYR A 29 -6.65 -5.04 -4.07
CA TYR A 29 -6.48 -3.60 -3.82
C TYR A 29 -7.72 -2.75 -4.17
N ASP A 30 -8.92 -3.33 -4.13
CA ASP A 30 -10.16 -2.61 -4.37
C ASP A 30 -10.41 -1.66 -3.19
N ARG A 31 -11.01 -0.50 -3.45
CA ARG A 31 -11.30 0.50 -2.41
C ARG A 31 -12.01 -0.13 -1.20
N VAL A 32 -11.49 0.17 -0.01
CA VAL A 32 -12.10 -0.27 1.25
C VAL A 32 -13.52 0.32 1.37
N LYS A 33 -14.52 -0.54 1.63
CA LYS A 33 -15.93 -0.15 1.68
C LYS A 33 -16.28 0.77 2.85
N ASN A 34 -15.57 0.63 3.97
CA ASN A 34 -15.79 1.46 5.15
C ASN A 34 -15.18 2.85 4.95
N GLY A 35 -16.04 3.84 4.70
CA GLY A 35 -15.63 5.23 4.46
C GLY A 35 -14.91 5.89 5.64
N ALA A 36 -15.26 5.55 6.89
CA ALA A 36 -14.60 6.10 8.07
C ALA A 36 -13.16 5.58 8.20
N LEU A 37 -12.94 4.29 7.94
CA LEU A 37 -11.58 3.71 7.89
C LEU A 37 -10.76 4.32 6.75
N VAL A 38 -11.34 4.50 5.57
CA VAL A 38 -10.66 5.18 4.45
C VAL A 38 -10.23 6.58 4.83
N ALA A 39 -11.12 7.37 5.44
CA ALA A 39 -10.79 8.73 5.89
C ALA A 39 -9.68 8.73 6.96
N GLN A 40 -9.74 7.80 7.91
CA GLN A 40 -8.71 7.64 8.94
C GLN A 40 -7.34 7.33 8.33
N TYR A 41 -7.26 6.38 7.40
CA TYR A 41 -5.99 6.02 6.78
C TYR A 41 -5.44 7.09 5.83
N ARG A 42 -6.31 7.78 5.09
CA ARG A 42 -5.90 8.95 4.28
C ARG A 42 -5.30 10.06 5.15
N ASN A 43 -5.84 10.28 6.36
CA ASN A 43 -5.28 11.25 7.30
C ASN A 43 -3.96 10.78 7.94
N ALA A 44 -3.80 9.46 8.11
CA ALA A 44 -2.60 8.87 8.70
C ALA A 44 -1.44 8.75 7.70
N ILE A 45 -1.73 8.58 6.40
CA ILE A 45 -0.75 8.31 5.36
C ILE A 45 -0.69 9.48 4.39
N SER A 46 0.44 10.19 4.39
CA SER A 46 0.70 11.35 3.53
C SER A 46 1.52 11.01 2.28
N GLY A 47 2.24 9.89 2.28
CA GLY A 47 3.10 9.47 1.18
C GLY A 47 4.02 8.30 1.56
N VAL A 48 4.79 7.83 0.58
CA VAL A 48 5.76 6.73 0.76
C VAL A 48 7.17 7.26 0.54
N PHE A 49 8.10 6.96 1.43
CA PHE A 49 9.53 7.21 1.24
C PHE A 49 10.28 5.88 1.20
N ALA A 50 10.87 5.56 0.06
CA ALA A 50 11.60 4.31 -0.17
C ALA A 50 12.86 4.63 -1.00
N PRO A 51 13.99 4.94 -0.34
CA PRO A 51 15.17 5.52 -1.00
C PRO A 51 16.02 4.48 -1.75
N ASP A 52 15.86 3.19 -1.46
CA ASP A 52 16.60 2.15 -2.18
C ASP A 52 16.07 2.00 -3.62
N THR A 53 16.99 1.67 -4.51
CA THR A 53 16.79 1.52 -5.95
C THR A 53 17.09 0.11 -6.44
N SER A 54 17.39 -0.85 -5.55
CA SER A 54 17.50 -2.26 -5.91
C SER A 54 16.22 -2.74 -6.60
N LEU A 55 16.33 -3.75 -7.46
CA LEU A 55 15.16 -4.25 -8.21
C LEU A 55 14.07 -4.81 -7.27
N ILE A 56 14.48 -5.41 -6.15
CA ILE A 56 13.58 -5.94 -5.13
C ILE A 56 12.84 -4.80 -4.44
N PHE A 57 13.55 -3.76 -3.99
CA PHE A 57 12.91 -2.58 -3.41
C PHE A 57 12.03 -1.84 -4.42
N ALA A 58 12.43 -1.75 -5.68
CA ALA A 58 11.62 -1.14 -6.72
C ALA A 58 10.27 -1.87 -6.88
N SER A 59 10.28 -3.21 -6.81
CA SER A 59 9.05 -4.02 -6.82
C SER A 59 8.22 -3.79 -5.56
N ALA A 60 8.81 -3.89 -4.36
CA ALA A 60 8.10 -3.65 -3.09
C ALA A 60 7.47 -2.24 -3.03
N ARG A 61 8.20 -1.24 -3.50
CA ARG A 61 7.75 0.15 -3.63
C ARG A 61 6.57 0.26 -4.59
N GLN A 62 6.63 -0.38 -5.75
CA GLN A 62 5.54 -0.36 -6.71
C GLN A 62 4.30 -1.03 -6.15
N GLU A 63 4.45 -2.18 -5.48
CA GLU A 63 3.34 -2.88 -4.82
C GLU A 63 2.69 -2.01 -3.74
N LEU A 64 3.49 -1.40 -2.87
CA LEU A 64 2.97 -0.54 -1.81
C LEU A 64 2.20 0.67 -2.37
N LEU A 65 2.73 1.31 -3.42
CA LEU A 65 2.04 2.43 -4.08
C LEU A 65 0.73 1.98 -4.75
N THR A 66 0.74 0.86 -5.48
CA THR A 66 -0.45 0.29 -6.11
C THR A 66 -1.51 -0.06 -5.05
N GLY A 67 -1.09 -0.77 -4.00
CA GLY A 67 -1.96 -1.24 -2.94
C GLY A 67 -2.58 -0.10 -2.13
N LEU A 68 -1.77 0.83 -1.63
CA LEU A 68 -2.28 2.00 -0.92
C LEU A 68 -3.20 2.83 -1.80
N SER A 69 -2.83 3.03 -3.08
CA SER A 69 -3.63 3.87 -3.97
C SER A 69 -4.97 3.26 -4.31
N GLY A 70 -5.03 1.94 -4.53
CA GLY A 70 -6.28 1.22 -4.78
C GLY A 70 -7.16 1.14 -3.54
N LEU A 71 -6.61 0.64 -2.42
CA LEU A 71 -7.36 0.44 -1.17
C LEU A 71 -7.94 1.75 -0.63
N LEU A 72 -7.21 2.86 -0.78
CA LEU A 72 -7.59 4.16 -0.26
C LEU A 72 -8.15 5.09 -1.33
N ASP A 73 -8.22 4.68 -2.61
CA ASP A 73 -8.77 5.47 -3.71
C ASP A 73 -8.19 6.91 -3.78
N VAL A 74 -6.86 6.99 -3.64
CA VAL A 74 -6.05 8.23 -3.71
C VAL A 74 -4.72 7.88 -4.36
N LYS A 75 -4.22 8.72 -5.26
CA LYS A 75 -2.90 8.50 -5.86
C LYS A 75 -1.78 8.84 -4.87
N TYR A 76 -1.12 7.84 -4.32
CA TYR A 76 0.11 8.02 -3.55
C TYR A 76 1.33 8.12 -4.46
N THR A 77 2.32 8.91 -4.04
CA THR A 77 3.58 9.11 -4.74
C THR A 77 4.76 8.97 -3.79
N LEU A 78 5.96 8.93 -4.35
CA LEU A 78 7.19 8.94 -3.58
C LEU A 78 7.45 10.34 -3.02
N ALA A 79 7.63 10.39 -1.71
CA ALA A 79 8.19 11.54 -1.03
C ALA A 79 9.71 11.58 -1.26
N THR A 80 10.26 12.79 -1.30
CA THR A 80 11.72 13.01 -1.39
C THR A 80 12.42 12.90 -0.03
N ARG A 81 11.67 13.00 1.07
CA ARG A 81 12.16 12.91 2.45
C ARG A 81 11.06 12.44 3.41
N PRO A 82 11.40 11.80 4.55
CA PRO A 82 10.43 11.47 5.59
C PRO A 82 9.72 12.70 6.20
N GLY A 83 8.40 12.65 6.24
CA GLY A 83 7.51 13.65 6.81
C GLY A 83 6.50 13.06 7.80
N ASN A 84 5.62 13.90 8.34
CA ASN A 84 4.50 13.44 9.16
C ASN A 84 3.52 12.61 8.31
N GLY A 85 3.12 11.45 8.81
CA GLY A 85 2.27 10.49 8.10
C GLY A 85 2.98 9.73 6.98
N THR A 86 4.31 9.83 6.83
CA THR A 86 5.01 9.09 5.78
C THR A 86 5.16 7.62 6.16
N VAL A 87 4.93 6.74 5.19
CA VAL A 87 5.34 5.33 5.28
C VAL A 87 6.77 5.24 4.76
N VAL A 88 7.72 4.91 5.63
CA VAL A 88 9.14 4.74 5.29
C VAL A 88 9.41 3.26 5.08
N VAL A 89 9.99 2.90 3.94
CA VAL A 89 10.44 1.53 3.63
C VAL A 89 11.94 1.54 3.42
N ALA A 90 12.69 0.88 4.30
CA ALA A 90 14.16 0.80 4.20
C ALA A 90 14.73 -0.34 5.05
N THR A 91 15.82 -0.95 4.60
CA THR A 91 16.62 -1.87 5.42
C THR A 91 17.38 -1.13 6.52
N LYS A 92 17.84 -1.86 7.54
CA LYS A 92 18.66 -1.35 8.65
C LYS A 92 19.83 -0.49 8.16
N SER A 93 20.50 -0.90 7.08
CA SER A 93 21.67 -0.21 6.51
C SER A 93 21.32 1.03 5.69
N ARG A 94 20.04 1.22 5.34
CA ARG A 94 19.53 2.30 4.48
C ARG A 94 18.54 3.22 5.20
N LEU A 95 18.42 3.10 6.51
CA LEU A 95 17.57 4.01 7.30
C LEU A 95 18.00 5.47 7.10
N PRO A 96 17.05 6.41 7.00
CA PRO A 96 17.32 7.83 7.16
C PRO A 96 18.09 8.12 8.46
N GLN A 97 19.03 9.06 8.42
CA GLN A 97 19.89 9.39 9.57
C GLN A 97 19.13 9.79 10.84
N ASP A 98 17.91 10.32 10.68
CA ASP A 98 17.06 10.74 11.78
C ASP A 98 16.17 9.62 12.33
N ILE A 99 16.15 8.43 11.72
CA ILE A 99 15.47 7.26 12.24
C ILE A 99 16.49 6.39 13.01
N PRO A 100 16.26 6.12 14.30
CA PRO A 100 17.21 5.36 15.10
C PRO A 100 17.23 3.89 14.67
N ALA A 101 18.42 3.28 14.61
CA ALA A 101 18.59 1.85 14.35
C ALA A 101 18.04 0.93 15.46
N THR A 102 17.55 1.51 16.56
CA THR A 102 16.81 0.81 17.62
C THR A 102 15.30 0.77 17.38
N ALA A 103 14.82 1.29 16.23
CA ALA A 103 13.39 1.29 15.89
C ALA A 103 12.79 -0.12 15.74
N ALA A 104 13.63 -1.16 15.56
CA ALA A 104 13.21 -2.55 15.51
C ALA A 104 14.24 -3.46 16.21
N GLU A 105 13.79 -4.64 16.65
CA GLU A 105 14.66 -5.71 17.18
C GLU A 105 15.29 -6.52 16.03
N TYR A 106 16.15 -5.89 15.23
CA TYR A 106 16.72 -6.45 14.00
C TYR A 106 17.34 -7.84 14.15
N GLU A 107 17.99 -8.13 15.27
CA GLU A 107 18.61 -9.44 15.53
C GLU A 107 17.58 -10.59 15.57
N ARG A 108 16.31 -10.29 15.85
CA ARG A 108 15.22 -11.28 15.86
C ARG A 108 14.53 -11.46 14.52
N LEU A 109 14.78 -10.56 13.56
CA LEU A 109 14.15 -10.60 12.25
C LEU A 109 14.79 -11.67 11.36
N GLY A 110 16.06 -12.03 11.58
CA GLY A 110 16.80 -12.89 10.65
C GLY A 110 16.91 -12.23 9.27
N ASP A 111 17.12 -13.03 8.22
CA ASP A 111 17.34 -12.49 6.88
C ASP A 111 16.02 -12.03 6.22
N GLU A 112 14.95 -12.81 6.32
CA GLU A 112 13.68 -12.54 5.62
C GLU A 112 12.62 -11.81 6.47
N GLY A 113 12.86 -11.66 7.78
CA GLY A 113 11.92 -11.00 8.67
C GLY A 113 11.91 -9.49 8.51
N TYR A 114 10.76 -8.90 8.82
CA TYR A 114 10.55 -7.46 8.78
C TYR A 114 9.77 -6.99 10.00
N ALA A 115 9.90 -5.71 10.30
CA ALA A 115 9.13 -5.00 11.31
C ALA A 115 8.26 -3.92 10.67
N ILE A 116 7.02 -3.80 11.13
CA ILE A 116 6.12 -2.69 10.81
C ILE A 116 5.82 -1.99 12.13
N VAL A 117 6.34 -0.78 12.30
CA VAL A 117 6.26 -0.04 13.57
C VAL A 117 5.87 1.41 13.34
N SER A 118 5.07 1.96 14.23
CA SER A 118 4.83 3.40 14.27
C SER A 118 5.85 4.05 15.19
N ILE A 119 6.62 5.00 14.67
CA ILE A 119 7.62 5.75 15.43
C ILE A 119 7.27 7.24 15.44
N SER A 120 7.68 7.92 16.50
CA SER A 120 7.73 9.38 16.55
C SER A 120 9.17 9.81 16.31
N ASN A 121 9.41 10.58 15.25
CA ASN A 121 10.72 11.13 14.92
C ASN A 121 10.60 12.64 14.72
N ARG A 122 11.20 13.44 15.61
CA ARG A 122 11.14 14.92 15.59
C ARG A 122 9.71 15.44 15.42
N ASP A 123 8.80 14.96 16.28
CA ASP A 123 7.36 15.27 16.29
C ASP A 123 6.55 14.82 15.05
N LYS A 124 7.18 14.06 14.14
CA LYS A 124 6.51 13.43 13.00
C LYS A 124 6.15 12.00 13.34
N LYS A 125 4.89 11.61 13.10
CA LYS A 125 4.46 10.22 13.15
C LYS A 125 4.83 9.55 11.84
N ILE A 126 5.58 8.46 11.90
CA ILE A 126 6.03 7.70 10.75
C ILE A 126 5.63 6.24 10.93
N THR A 127 5.18 5.60 9.85
CA THR A 127 5.07 4.13 9.81
C THR A 127 6.32 3.61 9.13
N LEU A 128 7.19 2.93 9.87
CA LEU A 128 8.42 2.34 9.37
C LEU A 128 8.18 0.87 9.04
N ILE A 129 8.49 0.48 7.81
CA ILE A 129 8.62 -0.91 7.35
C ILE A 129 10.10 -1.16 7.12
N THR A 130 10.70 -2.06 7.91
CA THR A 130 12.15 -2.24 7.92
C THR A 130 12.55 -3.69 8.13
N ALA A 131 13.70 -4.07 7.55
CA ALA A 131 14.23 -5.43 7.56
C ALA A 131 15.76 -5.41 7.57
N ASN A 132 16.39 -6.57 7.72
CA ASN A 132 17.84 -6.71 7.59
C ASN A 132 18.28 -6.71 6.12
N THR A 133 17.54 -7.42 5.26
CA THR A 133 17.77 -7.50 3.82
C THR A 133 16.60 -6.96 3.03
N ASP A 134 16.84 -6.78 1.74
CA ASP A 134 15.83 -6.48 0.72
C ASP A 134 14.97 -7.71 0.40
#